data_AF-A0AAV2PK90-F1
#
_entry.id   AF-A0AAV2PK90-F1
#
_cell.length_a   1.000
_cell.length_b   1.000
_cell.length_c   1.000
_cell.angle_alpha   90.00
_cell.angle_beta   90.00
_cell.angle_gamma   90.00
#
_symmetry.space_group_name_H-M   'P 1'
#
loop_
_entity.id
_entity.type
_entity.pdbx_description
1 polymer ?
#
loop_
_entity_poly.entity_id
_entity_poly.type
_entity_poly.pdbx_seq_one_letter_code
_entity_poly.pdbx_strand_id
1 'polypeptide(L)'
;MGDLRSAQGSIVKRGLGLSKRSHYHRVLQAYNITPIEEVIAENAARLYHNIFQCDTPAKEFQCLLLSSYALTGIAESGTLLDRVIKAGHNPLNLIISKPKFSRYNTNEDGLVDSLRQLLYHENYQKPGSQEHILATLLTKSF
;
A
#
# COMPACT_ATOMS: atom_id res chain seq x y z
N MET A 1 -9.29 7.74 -0.49
CA MET A 1 -8.40 6.60 -0.11
C MET A 1 -9.18 5.31 0.14
N GLY A 2 -10.33 5.35 0.85
CA GLY A 2 -11.09 4.15 1.23
C GLY A 2 -11.56 3.24 0.09
N ASP A 3 -11.84 3.81 -1.08
CA ASP A 3 -12.37 3.05 -2.22
C ASP A 3 -11.31 2.15 -2.87
N LEU A 4 -10.07 2.64 -3.02
CA LEU A 4 -8.95 1.88 -3.60
C LEU A 4 -8.56 0.69 -2.72
N ARG A 5 -8.50 0.91 -1.41
CA ARG A 5 -8.25 -0.13 -0.40
C ARG A 5 -9.28 -1.26 -0.48
N SER A 6 -10.54 -0.86 -0.53
CA SER A 6 -11.68 -1.77 -0.60
C SER A 6 -11.74 -2.50 -1.94
N ALA A 7 -11.36 -1.83 -3.03
CA ALA A 7 -11.24 -2.42 -4.35
C ALA A 7 -10.13 -3.48 -4.39
N GLN A 8 -8.91 -3.16 -3.92
CA GLN A 8 -7.80 -4.13 -3.83
C GLN A 8 -8.24 -5.37 -3.03
N GLY A 9 -8.80 -5.16 -1.84
CA GLY A 9 -9.29 -6.25 -1.00
C GLY A 9 -10.40 -7.07 -1.68
N SER A 10 -11.31 -6.43 -2.40
CA SER A 10 -12.41 -7.13 -3.10
C SER A 10 -11.92 -7.97 -4.29
N ILE A 11 -10.94 -7.47 -5.03
CA ILE A 11 -10.32 -8.18 -6.16
C ILE A 11 -9.60 -9.43 -5.65
N VAL A 12 -8.75 -9.27 -4.63
CA VAL A 12 -7.98 -10.39 -4.04
C VAL A 12 -8.93 -11.43 -3.45
N LYS A 13 -9.92 -11.02 -2.66
CA LYS A 13 -10.90 -11.96 -2.09
C LYS A 13 -11.68 -12.72 -3.15
N ARG A 14 -12.08 -12.05 -4.25
CA ARG A 14 -12.79 -12.70 -5.36
C ARG A 14 -11.92 -13.75 -6.05
N GLY A 15 -10.64 -13.44 -6.29
CA GLY A 15 -9.70 -14.40 -6.88
C GLY A 15 -9.49 -15.64 -6.02
N LEU A 16 -9.63 -15.50 -4.69
CA LEU A 16 -9.43 -16.58 -3.72
C LEU A 16 -10.72 -17.28 -3.30
N GLY A 17 -11.89 -16.90 -3.83
CA GLY A 17 -13.17 -17.47 -3.40
C GLY A 17 -13.60 -17.08 -1.98
N LEU A 18 -13.02 -16.02 -1.41
CA LEU A 18 -13.32 -15.56 -0.06
C LEU A 18 -14.52 -14.61 -0.04
N SER A 19 -15.26 -14.60 1.08
CA SER A 19 -16.44 -13.75 1.23
C SER A 19 -16.09 -12.26 1.25
N LYS A 20 -17.01 -11.38 0.82
CA LYS A 20 -16.82 -9.92 0.89
C LYS A 20 -16.53 -9.40 2.29
N ARG A 21 -17.04 -10.06 3.33
CA ARG A 21 -16.88 -9.64 4.74
C ARG A 21 -15.57 -10.08 5.37
N SER A 22 -14.76 -10.89 4.68
CA SER A 22 -13.49 -11.37 5.20
C SER A 22 -12.45 -10.24 5.28
N HIS A 23 -11.62 -10.27 6.31
CA HIS A 23 -10.50 -9.38 6.53
C HIS A 23 -9.40 -9.66 5.50
N TYR A 24 -9.18 -8.69 4.60
CA TYR A 24 -8.25 -8.88 3.48
C TYR A 24 -6.80 -8.51 3.84
N HIS A 25 -6.56 -7.74 4.91
CA HIS A 25 -5.22 -7.27 5.27
C HIS A 25 -4.24 -8.43 5.50
N ARG A 26 -4.68 -9.49 6.21
CA ARG A 26 -3.89 -10.71 6.44
C ARG A 26 -3.70 -11.53 5.17
N VAL A 27 -4.68 -11.50 4.28
CA VAL A 27 -4.60 -12.17 2.98
C VAL A 27 -3.54 -11.51 2.09
N LEU A 28 -3.50 -10.17 2.08
CA LEU A 28 -2.43 -9.43 1.41
C LEU A 28 -1.06 -9.79 2.00
N GLN A 29 -0.94 -9.85 3.34
CA GLN A 29 0.31 -10.23 4.00
C GLN A 29 0.74 -11.67 3.68
N ALA A 30 -0.19 -12.63 3.67
CA ALA A 30 0.11 -14.01 3.37
C ALA A 30 0.62 -14.21 1.93
N TYR A 31 0.03 -13.50 0.97
CA TYR A 31 0.50 -13.48 -0.42
C TYR A 31 1.66 -12.50 -0.68
N ASN A 32 2.16 -11.81 0.35
CA ASN A 32 3.19 -10.78 0.23
C ASN A 32 2.84 -9.69 -0.81
N ILE A 33 1.57 -9.30 -0.84
CA ILE A 33 1.06 -8.22 -1.70
C ILE A 33 1.15 -6.91 -0.93
N THR A 34 1.87 -5.95 -1.49
CA THR A 34 1.96 -4.59 -0.93
C THR A 34 0.58 -3.91 -0.94
N PRO A 35 0.16 -3.28 0.18
CA PRO A 35 -1.03 -2.44 0.21
C PRO A 35 -0.98 -1.31 -0.82
N ILE A 36 -2.11 -0.98 -1.44
CA ILE A 36 -2.16 0.05 -2.49
C ILE A 36 -1.76 1.44 -1.97
N GLU A 37 -2.01 1.72 -0.69
CA GLU A 37 -1.64 2.99 -0.05
C GLU A 37 -0.12 3.20 -0.05
N GLU A 38 0.63 2.13 0.24
CA GLU A 38 2.08 2.17 0.24
C GLU A 38 2.60 2.36 -1.17
N VAL A 39 2.07 1.62 -2.14
CA VAL A 39 2.44 1.79 -3.56
C VAL A 39 2.23 3.24 -4.02
N ILE A 40 1.11 3.86 -3.63
CA ILE A 40 0.83 5.27 -3.95
C ILE A 40 1.83 6.19 -3.26
N ALA A 41 2.13 5.97 -1.98
CA ALA A 41 3.12 6.75 -1.24
C ALA A 41 4.53 6.65 -1.86
N GLU A 42 4.97 5.43 -2.21
CA GLU A 42 6.25 5.20 -2.86
C GLU A 42 6.33 5.90 -4.22
N ASN A 43 5.29 5.77 -5.03
CA ASN A 43 5.22 6.38 -6.34
C ASN A 43 5.20 7.91 -6.24
N ALA A 44 4.48 8.47 -5.25
CA ALA A 44 4.50 9.91 -4.99
C ALA A 44 5.91 10.39 -4.62
N ALA A 45 6.60 9.70 -3.72
CA ALA A 45 7.96 10.04 -3.32
C ALA A 45 8.97 9.91 -4.48
N ARG A 46 8.87 8.86 -5.31
CA ARG A 46 9.71 8.69 -6.52
C ARG A 46 9.45 9.79 -7.55
N LEU A 47 8.19 10.07 -7.84
CA LEU A 47 7.82 11.11 -8.79
C LEU A 47 8.32 12.48 -8.31
N TYR A 48 8.14 12.78 -7.03
CA TYR A 48 8.65 14.01 -6.43
C TYR A 48 10.17 14.12 -6.59
N HIS A 49 10.93 13.10 -6.18
CA HIS A 49 12.38 13.06 -6.38
C HIS A 49 12.77 13.31 -7.84
N ASN A 50 12.15 12.59 -8.79
CA ASN A 50 12.45 12.66 -10.21
C ASN A 50 12.16 14.04 -10.81
N ILE A 51 11.06 14.70 -10.40
CA ILE A 51 10.73 16.06 -10.83
C ILE A 51 11.86 17.03 -10.49
N PHE A 52 12.50 16.88 -9.33
CA PHE A 52 13.61 17.75 -8.95
C PHE A 52 14.94 17.41 -9.62
N GLN A 53 15.08 16.21 -10.21
CA GLN A 53 16.27 15.82 -10.98
C GLN A 53 16.26 16.38 -12.40
N CYS A 54 15.09 16.70 -12.95
CA CYS A 54 14.94 17.17 -14.33
C CYS A 54 14.51 18.64 -14.36
N ASP A 55 15.02 19.40 -15.33
CA ASP A 55 14.58 20.78 -15.54
C ASP A 55 13.25 20.79 -16.32
N THR A 56 12.15 20.92 -15.59
CA THR A 56 10.79 20.86 -16.13
C THR A 56 9.91 21.92 -15.48
N PRO A 57 8.84 22.39 -16.15
CA PRO A 57 7.88 23.31 -15.52
C PRO A 57 7.25 22.72 -14.24
N ALA A 58 7.17 21.39 -14.15
CA ALA A 58 6.71 20.71 -12.95
C ALA A 58 7.62 20.99 -11.74
N LYS A 59 8.93 21.14 -11.94
CA LYS A 59 9.89 21.49 -10.89
C LYS A 59 9.62 22.88 -10.34
N GLU A 60 9.45 23.88 -11.20
CA GLU A 60 9.12 25.24 -10.78
C GLU A 60 7.81 25.29 -9.99
N PHE A 61 6.79 24.57 -10.46
CA PHE A 61 5.52 24.45 -9.76
C PHE A 61 5.69 23.78 -8.38
N GLN A 62 6.46 22.69 -8.27
CA GLN A 62 6.73 22.07 -6.98
C GLN A 62 7.58 22.97 -6.06
N CYS A 63 8.50 23.78 -6.58
CA CYS A 63 9.24 24.78 -5.81
C CYS A 63 8.30 25.84 -5.22
N LEU A 64 7.30 26.28 -5.98
CA LEU A 64 6.29 27.24 -5.52
C LEU A 64 5.41 26.64 -4.42
N LEU A 65 4.97 25.39 -4.57
CA LEU A 65 4.22 24.69 -3.52
C LEU A 65 5.07 24.50 -2.26
N LEU A 66 6.36 24.16 -2.44
CA LEU A 66 7.28 23.95 -1.34
C LEU A 66 7.60 25.26 -0.59
N SER A 67 7.75 26.38 -1.30
CA SER A 67 7.99 27.68 -0.68
C SER A 67 6.76 28.15 0.10
N SER A 68 5.56 27.99 -0.46
CA SER A 68 4.29 28.25 0.23
C SER A 68 4.17 27.41 1.50
N TYR A 69 4.48 26.11 1.42
CA TYR A 69 4.50 25.20 2.56
C TYR A 69 5.54 25.61 3.61
N ALA A 70 6.75 26.04 3.21
CA ALA A 70 7.79 26.46 4.14
C ALA A 70 7.39 27.72 4.94
N LEU A 71 6.60 28.61 4.35
CA LEU A 71 6.11 29.83 5.00
C LEU A 71 4.88 29.59 5.88
N THR A 72 3.95 28.74 5.42
CA THR A 72 2.64 28.56 6.08
C THR A 72 2.57 27.32 6.97
N GLY A 73 3.42 26.33 6.72
CA GLY A 73 3.31 24.99 7.30
C GLY A 73 2.15 24.15 6.75
N ILE A 74 1.43 24.64 5.74
CA ILE A 74 0.22 23.99 5.21
C ILE A 74 0.45 23.57 3.76
N ALA A 75 0.28 22.28 3.50
CA ALA A 75 0.36 21.74 2.15
C ALA A 75 -1.01 21.81 1.45
N GLU A 76 -1.02 22.24 0.20
CA GLU A 76 -2.26 22.30 -0.59
C GLU A 76 -2.81 20.89 -0.84
N SER A 77 -4.03 20.65 -0.38
CA SER A 77 -4.65 19.32 -0.41
C SER A 77 -4.77 18.77 -1.84
N GLY A 78 -4.36 17.52 -2.03
CA GLY A 78 -4.44 16.81 -3.30
C GLY A 78 -3.22 16.99 -4.20
N THR A 79 -2.32 17.91 -3.87
CA THR A 79 -1.05 18.08 -4.57
C THR A 79 -0.09 16.91 -4.33
N LEU A 80 0.96 16.83 -5.16
CA LEU A 80 2.03 15.85 -4.96
C LEU A 80 2.76 16.08 -3.63
N LEU A 81 3.04 17.35 -3.29
CA LEU A 81 3.66 17.73 -2.02
C LEU A 81 2.83 17.29 -0.81
N ASP A 82 1.51 17.50 -0.85
CA ASP A 82 0.59 17.02 0.20
C ASP A 82 0.64 15.49 0.36
N ARG A 83 0.70 14.73 -0.74
CA ARG A 83 0.84 13.27 -0.68
C ARG A 83 2.17 12.83 -0.06
N VAL A 84 3.27 13.51 -0.40
CA VAL A 84 4.61 13.24 0.16
C VAL A 84 4.62 13.48 1.66
N ILE A 85 4.05 14.59 2.11
CA ILE A 85 3.99 14.96 3.54
C ILE A 85 3.08 14.00 4.31
N LYS A 86 1.90 13.67 3.77
CA LYS A 86 0.97 12.70 4.37
C LYS A 86 1.55 11.29 4.47
N ALA A 87 2.45 10.92 3.56
CA ALA A 87 3.20 9.67 3.62
C ALA A 87 4.32 9.68 4.69
N GLY A 88 4.54 10.80 5.38
CA GLY A 88 5.57 10.95 6.42
C GLY A 88 6.97 11.20 5.88
N HIS A 89 7.12 11.53 4.59
CA HIS A 89 8.42 11.85 4.01
C HIS A 89 8.74 13.33 4.18
N ASN A 90 10.02 13.63 4.44
CA ASN A 90 10.54 14.99 4.40
C ASN A 90 10.80 15.39 2.93
N PRO A 91 10.12 16.42 2.39
CA PRO A 91 10.28 16.84 0.99
C PRO A 91 11.72 17.22 0.64
N LEU A 92 12.43 17.94 1.54
CA LEU A 92 13.81 18.37 1.29
C LEU A 92 14.77 17.19 1.16
N ASN A 93 14.58 16.15 1.98
CA ASN A 93 15.39 14.94 1.89
C ASN A 93 15.15 14.19 0.59
N LEU A 94 13.92 14.20 0.07
CA LEU A 94 13.57 13.56 -1.21
C LEU A 94 14.16 14.29 -2.41
N ILE A 95 14.39 15.60 -2.33
CA ILE A 95 15.06 16.35 -3.40
C ILE A 95 16.52 15.89 -3.52
N ILE A 96 17.19 15.72 -2.39
CA ILE A 96 18.62 15.41 -2.32
C ILE A 96 18.89 13.92 -2.54
N SER A 97 18.09 13.07 -1.89
CA SER A 97 18.35 11.64 -1.81
C SER A 97 17.24 10.83 -2.45
N LYS A 98 17.64 9.84 -3.25
CA LYS A 98 16.69 8.90 -3.85
C LYS A 98 15.98 8.12 -2.75
N PRO A 99 14.64 8.05 -2.74
CA PRO A 99 13.94 7.30 -1.72
C PRO A 99 14.27 5.81 -1.83
N LYS A 100 14.66 5.23 -0.70
CA LYS A 100 14.83 3.79 -0.54
C LYS A 100 13.55 3.24 0.06
N PHE A 101 12.96 2.27 -0.61
CA PHE A 101 11.78 1.58 -0.12
C PHE A 101 12.21 0.20 0.35
N SER A 102 11.99 -0.08 1.62
CA SER A 102 12.04 -1.46 2.10
C SER A 102 10.91 -2.22 1.43
N ARG A 103 11.12 -3.49 1.12
CA ARG A 103 9.97 -4.38 0.85
C ARG A 103 9.00 -4.25 2.02
N TYR A 104 7.71 -4.31 1.73
CA TYR A 104 6.69 -4.38 2.76
C TYR A 104 6.99 -5.61 3.62
N ASN A 105 7.62 -5.38 4.77
CA ASN A 105 7.90 -6.42 5.74
C ASN A 105 6.58 -6.65 6.46
N THR A 106 5.89 -7.69 6.04
CA THR A 106 4.79 -8.25 6.80
C THR A 106 5.36 -8.68 8.15
N ASN A 107 4.87 -8.11 9.26
CA ASN A 107 5.23 -8.63 10.57
C ASN A 107 4.94 -10.14 10.59
N GLU A 108 5.90 -10.94 11.06
CA GLU A 108 5.72 -12.37 11.22
C GLU A 108 4.60 -12.61 12.24
N ASP A 109 3.45 -13.05 11.74
CA ASP A 109 2.27 -13.41 12.52
C ASP A 109 1.97 -14.87 12.21
N GLY A 110 1.92 -15.72 13.23
CA GLY A 110 1.62 -17.14 13.06
C GLY A 110 0.26 -17.38 12.38
N LEU A 111 -0.66 -16.42 12.44
CA LEU A 111 -1.92 -16.46 11.71
C LEU A 111 -1.72 -16.21 10.21
N VAL A 112 -0.82 -15.30 9.84
CA VAL A 112 -0.45 -15.04 8.44
C VAL A 112 0.28 -16.25 7.86
N ASP A 113 1.15 -16.91 8.63
CA ASP A 113 1.87 -18.11 8.18
C ASP A 113 0.94 -19.31 8.02
N SER A 114 0.03 -19.53 8.97
CA SER A 114 -0.99 -20.58 8.86
C SER A 114 -1.89 -20.34 7.66
N LEU A 115 -2.32 -19.09 7.46
CA LEU A 115 -3.16 -18.71 6.33
C LEU A 115 -2.42 -18.84 5.00
N ARG A 116 -1.12 -18.50 4.95
CA ARG A 116 -0.25 -18.75 3.81
C ARG A 116 -0.21 -20.25 3.49
N GLN A 117 0.09 -21.10 4.47
CA GLN A 117 0.14 -22.55 4.27
C GLN A 117 -1.17 -23.11 3.70
N LEU A 118 -2.32 -22.67 4.24
CA LEU A 118 -3.64 -23.11 3.78
C LEU A 118 -3.95 -22.64 2.36
N LEU A 119 -3.61 -21.40 2.01
CA LEU A 119 -3.89 -20.82 0.69
C LEU A 119 -3.04 -21.44 -0.43
N TYR A 120 -1.81 -21.84 -0.11
CA TYR A 120 -0.92 -22.52 -1.06
C TYR A 120 -1.14 -24.04 -1.11
N HIS A 121 -2.04 -24.58 -0.30
CA HIS A 121 -2.34 -26.01 -0.30
C HIS A 121 -3.13 -26.43 -1.54
N GLU A 122 -2.81 -27.59 -2.13
CA GLU A 122 -3.44 -28.09 -3.36
C GLU A 122 -4.96 -28.26 -3.23
N ASN A 123 -5.43 -28.61 -2.03
CA ASN A 123 -6.85 -28.79 -1.76
C ASN A 123 -7.61 -27.47 -1.54
N TYR A 124 -6.94 -26.31 -1.43
CA TYR A 124 -7.62 -25.03 -1.23
C TYR A 124 -8.58 -24.69 -2.39
N GLN A 125 -8.20 -25.06 -3.62
CA GLN A 125 -9.01 -24.84 -4.81
C GLN A 125 -10.28 -25.69 -4.85
N LYS A 126 -10.36 -26.76 -4.03
CA LYS A 126 -11.55 -27.61 -3.92
C LYS A 126 -12.55 -26.94 -2.98
N PRO A 127 -13.72 -26.48 -3.46
CA PRO A 127 -14.72 -25.87 -2.60
C PRO A 127 -15.16 -26.84 -1.51
N GLY A 128 -15.20 -26.38 -0.26
CA GLY A 128 -15.61 -27.20 0.89
C GLY A 128 -14.54 -28.15 1.43
N SER A 129 -13.29 -28.09 0.94
CA SER A 129 -12.17 -28.74 1.61
C SER A 129 -11.93 -28.18 3.01
N GLN A 130 -11.27 -28.95 3.87
CA GLN A 130 -10.95 -28.50 5.23
C GLN A 130 -10.10 -27.22 5.17
N GLU A 131 -9.17 -27.15 4.24
CA GLU A 131 -8.27 -26.02 4.04
C GLU A 131 -9.04 -24.76 3.61
N HIS A 132 -10.00 -24.90 2.70
CA HIS A 132 -10.86 -23.80 2.28
C HIS A 132 -11.75 -23.29 3.42
N ILE A 133 -12.32 -24.21 4.22
CA ILE A 133 -13.15 -23.87 5.38
C ILE A 133 -12.30 -23.15 6.43
N LEU A 134 -11.12 -23.69 6.77
CA LEU A 134 -10.21 -23.12 7.76
C LEU A 134 -9.73 -21.72 7.36
N ALA A 135 -9.32 -21.52 6.10
CA ALA A 135 -8.95 -20.21 5.59
C ALA A 135 -10.13 -19.21 5.64
N THR A 136 -11.34 -19.67 5.33
CA THR A 136 -12.55 -18.85 5.42
C THR A 136 -12.88 -18.47 6.87
N LEU A 137 -12.67 -19.37 7.83
CA LEU A 137 -12.87 -19.08 9.25
C LEU A 137 -11.85 -18.07 9.75
N LEU A 138 -10.55 -18.32 9.50
CA LEU A 138 -9.47 -17.44 9.93
C LEU A 138 -9.63 -16.01 9.40
N THR A 139 -10.01 -15.87 8.13
CA THR A 139 -10.23 -14.54 7.53
C THR A 139 -11.52 -13.84 7.96
N LYS A 140 -12.46 -14.54 8.61
CA LYS A 140 -13.69 -13.95 9.16
C LYS A 140 -13.57 -13.58 10.63
N SER A 141 -12.80 -14.35 11.40
CA SER A 141 -12.64 -14.15 12.84
C SER A 141 -11.54 -13.16 13.21
N PHE A 142 -10.53 -12.99 12.35
CA PHE A 142 -9.37 -12.13 12.58
C PHE A 142 -8.98 -11.33 11.34
#